data_AF-A0A6M0SGT2-F1
#
_entry.id   AF-A0A6M0SGT2-F1
#
_cell.length_a   1.000
_cell.length_b   1.000
_cell.length_c   1.000
_cell.angle_alpha   90.00
_cell.angle_beta   90.00
_cell.angle_gamma   90.00
#
_symmetry.space_group_name_H-M   'P 1'
#
loop_
_entity.id
_entity.type
_entity.pdbx_description
1 polymer ?
#
loop_
_entity_poly.entity_id
_entity_poly.type
_entity_poly.pdbx_seq_one_letter_code
_entity_poly.pdbx_strand_id
1 'polypeptide(L)'
;MSPAGSTIVTYQNEGPVVLWKTDGTKISELTDKGQDYQLVNFSPDGQMLALLSQAALQLWDATTGKLITEFEHSAAFKTLAFSSDSQRLAVSTTDSLVHIWKQTEPQLFATLAGHTNQVDFLEFSFDNQQLFTVSKNETVIRRLKELKDLETLTDRACKQVQAYLVTHPEKLEKLEICQNDAIKTAAAPAWERRGKSLMAEGNEEDALKAFRKADRWQKLELTPEEKAQKASLINQGKELAAKGEVTAAVSKYDQALKLDPMDASLNFESELRTNELAAEALIKEGDDLIAANNMSAAVEKFEQALELSPDSLKTEADLYANQKMASLLLDKARNLMWDGDEAEISDSLDLHAEAVSLDPDITVTYFDYIDFCASGSIYGLAEKVLGLCEHAVKLTPDFQKHWPRSFRGLARAQIGDTNGALSDWEFVLKSEDALDDYPEYFNNASDWVETLQKGENPFTPEVLAELKRLW
;
A
#
# COMPACT_ATOMS: atom_id res chain seq x y z
N MET A 1 -34.30 -47.74 34.13
CA MET A 1 -33.71 -49.02 33.70
C MET A 1 -33.09 -48.79 32.32
N SER A 2 -31.95 -49.41 32.00
CA SER A 2 -31.34 -49.31 30.68
C SER A 2 -32.28 -49.87 29.60
N PRO A 3 -32.21 -49.41 28.33
CA PRO A 3 -33.07 -49.91 27.26
C PRO A 3 -33.02 -51.43 27.05
N ALA A 4 -31.84 -52.04 27.20
CA ALA A 4 -31.67 -53.50 27.11
C ALA A 4 -32.20 -54.27 28.34
N GLY A 5 -32.66 -53.58 29.38
CA GLY A 5 -33.15 -54.21 30.61
C GLY A 5 -32.08 -54.94 31.43
N SER A 6 -30.79 -54.67 31.22
CA SER A 6 -29.69 -55.31 31.96
C SER A 6 -29.26 -54.53 33.21
N THR A 7 -29.47 -53.22 33.20
CA THR A 7 -28.97 -52.29 34.24
C THR A 7 -30.11 -51.45 34.81
N ILE A 8 -30.11 -51.26 36.12
CA ILE A 8 -31.04 -50.40 36.85
C ILE A 8 -30.24 -49.27 37.50
N VAL A 9 -30.74 -48.05 37.38
CA VAL A 9 -30.26 -46.92 38.18
C VAL A 9 -31.30 -46.61 39.24
N THR A 10 -30.83 -46.41 40.47
CA THR A 10 -31.63 -45.87 41.56
C THR A 10 -31.01 -44.57 42.02
N TYR A 11 -31.84 -43.57 42.26
CA TYR A 11 -31.40 -42.29 42.80
C TYR A 11 -32.42 -41.81 43.84
N GLN A 12 -31.95 -41.03 44.80
CA GLN A 12 -32.74 -40.43 45.86
C GLN A 12 -32.34 -38.96 46.00
N ASN A 13 -33.30 -38.09 46.33
CA ASN A 13 -32.99 -36.70 46.65
C ASN A 13 -31.98 -36.66 47.81
N GLU A 14 -30.87 -35.94 47.59
CA GLU A 14 -29.75 -35.84 48.53
C GLU A 14 -29.10 -37.20 48.91
N GLY A 15 -29.38 -38.26 48.15
CA GLY A 15 -28.81 -39.60 48.34
C GLY A 15 -27.91 -40.02 47.16
N PRO A 16 -27.22 -41.18 47.30
CA PRO A 16 -26.30 -41.65 46.27
C PRO A 16 -27.06 -42.13 45.02
N VAL A 17 -26.46 -41.91 43.86
CA VAL A 17 -26.90 -42.56 42.62
C VAL A 17 -26.18 -43.89 42.48
N VAL A 18 -26.95 -44.98 42.43
CA VAL A 18 -26.41 -46.34 42.42
C VAL A 18 -26.85 -47.08 41.16
N LEU A 19 -25.87 -47.73 40.52
CA LEU A 19 -26.07 -48.64 39.39
C LEU A 19 -26.12 -50.08 39.88
N TRP A 20 -27.08 -50.82 39.35
CA TRP A 20 -27.35 -52.22 39.68
C TRP A 20 -27.52 -53.03 38.40
N LYS A 21 -27.21 -54.31 38.47
CA LYS A 21 -27.72 -55.31 37.54
C LYS A 21 -29.15 -55.70 37.92
N THR A 22 -29.91 -56.21 36.96
CA THR A 22 -31.28 -56.67 37.21
C THR A 22 -31.37 -57.89 38.12
N ASP A 23 -30.28 -58.63 38.31
CA ASP A 23 -30.16 -59.70 39.32
C ASP A 23 -29.98 -59.18 40.76
N GLY A 24 -29.90 -57.87 40.96
CA GLY A 24 -29.72 -57.22 42.27
C GLY A 24 -28.25 -56.95 42.64
N THR A 25 -27.29 -57.30 41.79
CA THR A 25 -25.87 -57.03 42.05
C THR A 25 -25.55 -55.53 41.88
N LYS A 26 -24.96 -54.90 42.90
CA LYS A 26 -24.48 -53.51 42.80
C LYS A 26 -23.29 -53.44 41.84
N ILE A 27 -23.36 -52.56 40.83
CA ILE A 27 -22.29 -52.29 39.86
C ILE A 27 -21.35 -51.22 40.42
N SER A 28 -21.89 -50.03 40.69
CA SER A 28 -21.12 -48.90 41.18
C SER A 28 -22.03 -47.91 41.92
N GLU A 29 -21.44 -47.16 42.84
CA GLU A 29 -22.02 -45.95 43.42
C GLU A 29 -21.38 -44.77 42.70
N LEU A 30 -22.18 -44.05 41.89
CA LEU A 30 -21.66 -43.00 41.02
C LEU A 30 -21.31 -41.74 41.82
N THR A 31 -22.12 -41.41 42.82
CA THR A 31 -21.89 -40.23 43.66
C THR A 31 -22.07 -40.54 45.13
N ASP A 32 -21.17 -40.02 45.97
CA ASP A 32 -21.08 -40.23 47.42
C ASP A 32 -21.76 -39.09 48.22
N LYS A 33 -22.00 -37.94 47.59
CA LYS A 33 -22.72 -36.79 48.15
C LYS A 33 -23.90 -36.41 47.25
N GLY A 34 -25.08 -36.34 47.85
CA GLY A 34 -26.32 -36.11 47.13
C GLY A 34 -26.45 -34.69 46.57
N GLN A 35 -26.61 -34.61 45.25
CA GLN A 35 -27.14 -33.44 44.57
C GLN A 35 -28.64 -33.64 44.33
N ASP A 36 -29.37 -32.54 44.12
CA ASP A 36 -30.77 -32.61 43.68
C ASP A 36 -30.82 -32.89 42.17
N TYR A 37 -30.77 -34.18 41.82
CA TYR A 37 -30.87 -34.64 40.44
C TYR A 37 -32.33 -34.59 39.98
N GLN A 38 -32.61 -33.71 39.03
CA GLN A 38 -33.93 -33.54 38.45
C GLN A 38 -34.23 -34.63 37.41
N LEU A 39 -33.21 -35.10 36.69
CA LEU A 39 -33.34 -36.11 35.65
C LEU A 39 -32.16 -37.07 35.67
N VAL A 40 -32.46 -38.35 35.47
CA VAL A 40 -31.49 -39.44 35.30
C VAL A 40 -31.92 -40.25 34.10
N ASN A 41 -31.10 -40.29 33.05
CA ASN A 41 -31.48 -40.93 31.80
C ASN A 41 -30.33 -41.75 31.19
N PHE A 42 -30.66 -42.93 30.65
CA PHE A 42 -29.72 -43.74 29.89
C PHE A 42 -29.68 -43.28 28.43
N SER A 43 -28.53 -43.42 27.79
CA SER A 43 -28.46 -43.40 26.33
C SER A 43 -29.23 -44.59 25.73
N PRO A 44 -29.71 -44.49 24.47
CA PRO A 44 -30.42 -45.58 23.80
C PRO A 44 -29.63 -46.90 23.70
N ASP A 45 -28.30 -46.83 23.59
CA ASP A 45 -27.42 -48.01 23.62
C ASP A 45 -27.17 -48.55 25.03
N GLY A 46 -27.62 -47.84 26.08
CA GLY A 46 -27.44 -48.18 27.48
C GLY A 46 -26.01 -48.04 28.01
N GLN A 47 -25.07 -47.52 27.21
CA GLN A 47 -23.66 -47.41 27.58
C GLN A 47 -23.36 -46.17 28.42
N MET A 48 -24.21 -45.14 28.34
CA MET A 48 -24.07 -43.91 29.11
C MET A 48 -25.26 -43.67 30.02
N LEU A 49 -24.98 -42.93 31.10
CA LEU A 49 -25.96 -42.38 32.00
C LEU A 49 -25.72 -40.87 32.16
N ALA A 50 -26.74 -40.07 31.88
CA ALA A 50 -26.75 -38.65 32.18
C ALA A 50 -27.41 -38.40 33.52
N LEU A 51 -26.73 -37.64 34.38
CA LEU A 51 -27.26 -37.11 35.64
C LEU A 51 -27.40 -35.60 35.52
N LEU A 52 -28.62 -35.09 35.55
CA LEU A 52 -28.93 -33.67 35.45
C LEU A 52 -29.31 -33.11 36.82
N SER A 53 -28.53 -32.16 37.31
CA SER A 53 -28.84 -31.35 38.48
C SER A 53 -29.07 -29.89 38.07
N GLN A 54 -29.47 -29.03 39.01
CA GLN A 54 -29.59 -27.59 38.73
C GLN A 54 -28.26 -26.96 38.29
N ALA A 55 -27.14 -27.40 38.87
CA ALA A 55 -25.83 -26.76 38.67
C ALA A 55 -24.95 -27.46 37.63
N ALA A 56 -25.12 -28.77 37.46
CA ALA A 56 -24.23 -29.58 36.66
C ALA A 56 -24.96 -30.67 35.88
N LEU A 57 -24.44 -30.98 34.70
CA LEU A 57 -24.75 -32.18 33.93
C LEU A 57 -23.54 -33.10 33.93
N GLN A 58 -23.70 -34.30 34.46
CA GLN A 58 -22.64 -35.30 34.53
C GLN A 58 -22.96 -36.46 33.59
N LEU A 59 -21.98 -36.88 32.80
CA LEU A 59 -22.05 -38.07 31.95
C LEU A 59 -21.18 -39.17 32.52
N TRP A 60 -21.80 -40.34 32.72
CA TRP A 60 -21.17 -41.52 33.30
C TRP A 60 -21.21 -42.68 32.32
N ASP A 61 -20.16 -43.49 32.35
CA ASP A 61 -20.15 -44.80 31.72
C ASP A 61 -21.02 -45.75 32.57
N ALA A 62 -22.12 -46.23 32.00
CA ALA A 62 -23.08 -47.09 32.70
C ALA A 62 -22.56 -48.52 32.93
N THR A 63 -21.49 -48.92 32.24
CA THR A 63 -20.86 -50.23 32.34
C THR A 63 -19.79 -50.23 33.44
N THR A 64 -18.95 -49.19 33.45
CA THR A 64 -17.80 -49.10 34.37
C THR A 64 -18.10 -48.25 35.60
N GLY A 65 -19.14 -47.42 35.57
CA GLY A 65 -19.49 -46.49 36.64
C GLY A 65 -18.49 -45.34 36.79
N LYS A 66 -17.74 -45.00 35.74
CA LYS A 66 -16.77 -43.91 35.74
C LYS A 66 -17.36 -42.63 35.15
N LEU A 67 -17.00 -41.49 35.72
CA LEU A 67 -17.35 -40.17 35.16
C LEU A 67 -16.57 -39.97 33.85
N ILE A 68 -17.30 -39.68 32.78
CA ILE A 68 -16.75 -39.38 31.45
C ILE A 68 -16.43 -37.89 31.37
N THR A 69 -17.42 -37.06 31.71
CA THR A 69 -17.28 -35.59 31.68
C THR A 69 -18.35 -34.94 32.54
N GLU A 70 -18.11 -33.69 32.91
CA GLU A 70 -19.04 -32.83 33.64
C GLU A 70 -19.12 -31.48 32.89
N PHE A 71 -20.35 -31.06 32.62
CA PHE A 71 -20.63 -29.77 31.98
C PHE A 71 -21.17 -28.82 33.05
N GLU A 72 -20.38 -27.79 33.35
CA GLU A 72 -20.83 -26.64 34.12
C GLU A 72 -21.37 -25.57 33.16
N HIS A 73 -22.53 -24.99 33.49
CA HIS A 73 -23.09 -23.88 32.72
C HIS A 73 -23.50 -22.74 33.66
N SER A 74 -23.45 -21.50 33.16
CA SER A 74 -23.85 -20.30 33.90
C SER A 74 -25.35 -20.20 34.17
N ALA A 75 -26.14 -21.05 33.52
CA ALA A 75 -27.59 -21.12 33.63
C ALA A 75 -27.98 -22.54 34.01
N ALA A 76 -29.04 -22.69 34.81
CA ALA A 76 -29.46 -23.99 35.30
C ALA A 76 -30.00 -24.86 34.15
N PHE A 77 -29.70 -26.16 34.19
CA PHE A 77 -30.23 -27.10 33.21
C PHE A 77 -31.70 -27.43 33.50
N LYS A 78 -32.48 -27.73 32.45
CA LYS A 78 -33.92 -27.95 32.55
C LYS A 78 -34.36 -29.33 32.08
N THR A 79 -33.92 -29.76 30.90
CA THR A 79 -34.19 -31.10 30.39
C THR A 79 -33.08 -31.57 29.45
N LEU A 80 -33.05 -32.87 29.12
CA LEU A 80 -32.09 -33.45 28.20
C LEU A 80 -32.70 -34.55 27.34
N ALA A 81 -32.08 -34.81 26.19
CA ALA A 81 -32.41 -35.92 25.30
C ALA A 81 -31.17 -36.45 24.61
N PHE A 82 -31.05 -37.78 24.55
CA PHE A 82 -30.05 -38.44 23.71
C PHE A 82 -30.58 -38.61 22.29
N SER A 83 -29.70 -38.53 21.29
CA SER A 83 -30.00 -38.95 19.92
C SER A 83 -30.18 -40.47 19.85
N SER A 84 -30.95 -40.97 18.89
CA SER A 84 -31.26 -42.40 18.76
C SER A 84 -30.03 -43.26 18.50
N ASP A 85 -28.99 -42.69 17.90
CA ASP A 85 -27.68 -43.32 17.68
C ASP A 85 -26.73 -43.22 18.89
N SER A 86 -27.19 -42.64 20.00
CA SER A 86 -26.43 -42.35 21.22
C SER A 86 -25.23 -41.41 21.04
N GLN A 87 -25.00 -40.87 19.84
CA GLN A 87 -23.81 -40.07 19.53
C GLN A 87 -23.92 -38.60 19.95
N ARG A 88 -25.12 -38.12 20.30
CA ARG A 88 -25.37 -36.74 20.67
C ARG A 88 -26.26 -36.63 21.90
N LEU A 89 -26.06 -35.54 22.63
CA LEU A 89 -26.86 -35.15 23.76
C LEU A 89 -27.33 -33.72 23.55
N ALA A 90 -28.64 -33.48 23.59
CA ALA A 90 -29.21 -32.14 23.64
C ALA A 90 -29.66 -31.82 25.06
N VAL A 91 -29.39 -30.62 25.54
CA VAL A 91 -29.77 -30.16 26.89
C VAL A 91 -30.27 -28.73 26.78
N SER A 92 -31.38 -28.45 27.46
CA SER A 92 -31.92 -27.10 27.56
C SER A 92 -31.56 -26.45 28.89
N THR A 93 -31.46 -25.13 28.86
CA THR A 93 -31.05 -24.30 30.00
C THR A 93 -32.12 -23.25 30.30
N THR A 94 -32.08 -22.68 31.51
CA THR A 94 -33.04 -21.66 31.97
C THR A 94 -32.94 -20.33 31.24
N ASP A 95 -31.89 -20.10 30.46
CA ASP A 95 -31.70 -18.96 29.55
C ASP A 95 -32.38 -19.15 28.17
N SER A 96 -33.19 -20.20 28.03
CA SER A 96 -33.93 -20.54 26.80
C SER A 96 -33.05 -21.00 25.63
N LEU A 97 -31.79 -21.36 25.90
CA LEU A 97 -30.90 -21.99 24.93
C LEU A 97 -31.01 -23.52 24.97
N VAL A 98 -30.63 -24.14 23.85
CA VAL A 98 -30.44 -25.59 23.75
C VAL A 98 -29.04 -25.86 23.24
N HIS A 99 -28.27 -26.61 24.01
CA HIS A 99 -26.91 -26.99 23.68
C HIS A 99 -26.90 -28.45 23.20
N ILE A 100 -26.11 -28.74 22.16
CA ILE A 100 -25.92 -30.09 21.64
C ILE A 100 -24.45 -30.45 21.78
N TRP A 101 -24.12 -31.61 22.35
CA TRP A 101 -22.76 -32.14 22.42
C TRP A 101 -22.63 -33.45 21.63
N LYS A 102 -21.41 -33.75 21.19
CA LYS A 102 -21.06 -35.08 20.65
C LYS A 102 -20.52 -35.98 21.78
N GLN A 103 -20.76 -37.27 21.65
CA GLN A 103 -20.38 -38.28 22.63
C GLN A 103 -18.88 -38.61 22.62
N THR A 104 -18.28 -38.73 21.42
CA THR A 104 -16.90 -39.24 21.25
C THR A 104 -15.85 -38.26 21.76
N GLU A 105 -16.17 -36.98 21.73
CA GLU A 105 -15.38 -35.87 22.25
C GLU A 105 -16.41 -34.89 22.83
N PRO A 106 -16.34 -34.51 24.13
CA PRO A 106 -17.31 -33.61 24.78
C PRO A 106 -17.16 -32.15 24.28
N GLN A 107 -17.13 -31.98 22.97
CA GLN A 107 -17.15 -30.71 22.27
C GLN A 107 -18.61 -30.29 22.06
N LEU A 108 -18.88 -29.03 22.35
CA LEU A 108 -20.14 -28.39 22.01
C LEU A 108 -20.30 -28.38 20.48
N PHE A 109 -21.33 -29.07 19.98
CA PHE A 109 -21.67 -29.18 18.56
C PHE A 109 -22.49 -27.99 18.07
N ALA A 110 -23.44 -27.51 18.87
CA ALA A 110 -24.25 -26.35 18.53
C ALA A 110 -24.91 -25.73 19.77
N THR A 111 -25.10 -24.42 19.74
CA THR A 111 -26.00 -23.70 20.65
C THR A 111 -27.16 -23.14 19.85
N LEU A 112 -28.38 -23.48 20.24
CA LEU A 112 -29.59 -23.17 19.52
C LEU A 112 -30.39 -22.12 20.30
N ALA A 113 -30.49 -20.92 19.72
CA ALA A 113 -31.33 -19.85 20.21
C ALA A 113 -32.68 -19.81 19.47
N GLY A 114 -33.61 -19.01 19.96
CA GLY A 114 -34.86 -18.67 19.27
C GLY A 114 -36.15 -19.00 20.01
N HIS A 115 -36.07 -19.68 21.16
CA HIS A 115 -37.21 -19.76 22.06
C HIS A 115 -37.28 -18.52 22.95
N THR A 116 -38.49 -18.00 23.15
CA THR A 116 -38.73 -16.86 24.06
C THR A 116 -38.99 -17.30 25.51
N ASN A 117 -39.25 -18.59 25.71
CA ASN A 117 -39.46 -19.22 27.02
C ASN A 117 -38.52 -20.42 27.19
N GLN A 118 -38.34 -20.86 28.43
CA GLN A 118 -37.55 -22.05 28.76
C GLN A 118 -38.06 -23.27 28.01
N VAL A 119 -37.13 -24.05 27.46
CA VAL A 119 -37.46 -25.27 26.72
C VAL A 119 -37.68 -26.41 27.71
N ASP A 120 -38.91 -26.88 27.78
CA ASP A 120 -39.36 -27.90 28.72
C ASP A 120 -39.19 -29.32 28.16
N PHE A 121 -39.21 -29.49 26.84
CA PHE A 121 -39.07 -30.80 26.18
C PHE A 121 -38.11 -30.76 24.99
N LEU A 122 -37.32 -31.83 24.89
CA LEU A 122 -36.36 -32.10 23.81
C LEU A 122 -36.58 -33.52 23.29
N GLU A 123 -36.59 -33.70 21.97
CA GLU A 123 -36.64 -35.02 21.36
C GLU A 123 -35.94 -35.03 20.01
N PHE A 124 -35.05 -35.99 19.79
CA PHE A 124 -34.46 -36.22 18.47
C PHE A 124 -35.41 -37.06 17.61
N SER A 125 -35.49 -36.75 16.31
CA SER A 125 -36.12 -37.66 15.36
C SER A 125 -35.35 -38.98 15.31
N PHE A 126 -36.04 -40.08 15.02
CA PHE A 126 -35.41 -41.41 14.99
C PHE A 126 -34.26 -41.53 13.97
N ASP A 127 -34.31 -40.76 12.89
CA ASP A 127 -33.24 -40.67 11.86
C ASP A 127 -32.09 -39.71 12.24
N ASN A 128 -32.16 -39.07 13.42
CA ASN A 128 -31.23 -38.07 13.92
C ASN A 128 -31.02 -36.86 13.01
N GLN A 129 -31.97 -36.57 12.12
CA GLN A 129 -31.91 -35.40 11.23
C GLN A 129 -32.57 -34.16 11.82
N GLN A 130 -33.46 -34.33 12.80
CA GLN A 130 -34.24 -33.26 13.39
C GLN A 130 -34.17 -33.29 14.93
N LEU A 131 -34.27 -32.12 15.53
CA LEU A 131 -34.49 -31.95 16.97
C LEU A 131 -35.78 -31.15 17.17
N PHE A 132 -36.72 -31.73 17.90
CA PHE A 132 -37.94 -31.10 18.36
C PHE A 132 -37.68 -30.42 19.70
N THR A 133 -37.96 -29.12 19.78
CA THR A 133 -37.81 -28.32 21.01
C THR A 133 -39.14 -27.65 21.33
N VAL A 134 -39.64 -27.84 22.56
CA VAL A 134 -40.95 -27.33 22.99
C VAL A 134 -40.78 -26.47 24.24
N SER A 135 -41.30 -25.24 24.18
CA SER A 135 -41.40 -24.31 25.30
C SER A 135 -42.87 -23.93 25.52
N LYS A 136 -43.13 -23.13 26.56
CA LYS A 136 -44.45 -22.54 26.78
C LYS A 136 -44.92 -21.75 25.55
N ASN A 137 -45.86 -22.34 24.79
CA ASN A 137 -46.49 -21.82 23.57
C ASN A 137 -45.66 -21.90 22.27
N GLU A 138 -44.47 -22.49 22.27
CA GLU A 138 -43.66 -22.62 21.05
C GLU A 138 -43.22 -24.06 20.83
N THR A 139 -43.31 -24.53 19.59
CA THR A 139 -42.72 -25.78 19.14
C THR A 139 -41.86 -25.47 17.94
N VAL A 140 -40.58 -25.80 18.01
CA VAL A 140 -39.59 -25.55 16.96
C VAL A 140 -39.02 -26.88 16.51
N ILE A 141 -38.99 -27.10 15.19
CA ILE A 141 -38.34 -28.26 14.57
C ILE A 141 -37.05 -27.77 13.93
N ARG A 142 -35.91 -28.27 14.40
CA ARG A 142 -34.59 -27.86 13.93
C ARG A 142 -33.99 -28.95 13.05
N ARG A 143 -33.61 -28.62 11.83
CA ARG A 143 -32.93 -29.55 10.92
C ARG A 143 -31.43 -29.51 11.19
N LEU A 144 -30.90 -30.61 11.71
CA LEU A 144 -29.50 -30.67 12.16
C LEU A 144 -28.48 -30.63 11.01
N LYS A 145 -28.92 -30.93 9.77
CA LYS A 145 -28.10 -30.77 8.56
C LYS A 145 -27.85 -29.30 8.20
N GLU A 146 -28.86 -28.44 8.37
CA GLU A 146 -28.76 -27.00 8.07
C GLU A 146 -27.89 -26.25 9.09
N LEU A 147 -27.70 -26.79 10.31
CA LEU A 147 -26.77 -26.26 11.29
C LEU A 147 -25.30 -26.46 10.90
N LYS A 148 -24.98 -27.60 10.25
CA LYS A 148 -23.68 -27.81 9.59
C LYS A 148 -23.51 -26.82 8.44
N ASP A 149 -24.60 -26.51 7.73
CA ASP A 149 -24.57 -25.49 6.68
C ASP A 149 -24.26 -24.10 7.26
N LEU A 150 -24.72 -23.73 8.45
CA LEU A 150 -24.45 -22.41 9.05
C LEU A 150 -22.96 -22.16 9.37
N GLU A 151 -22.27 -23.15 9.95
CA GLU A 151 -20.82 -23.08 10.19
C GLU A 151 -20.05 -23.01 8.86
N THR A 152 -20.42 -23.84 7.87
CA THR A 152 -19.82 -23.77 6.54
C THR A 152 -20.16 -22.48 5.77
N LEU A 153 -21.33 -21.88 5.99
CA LEU A 153 -21.74 -20.60 5.42
C LEU A 153 -20.94 -19.46 6.05
N THR A 154 -20.68 -19.54 7.35
CA THR A 154 -19.85 -18.59 8.08
C THR A 154 -18.40 -18.66 7.59
N ASP A 155 -17.83 -19.87 7.46
CA ASP A 155 -16.50 -20.07 6.88
C ASP A 155 -16.42 -19.54 5.44
N ARG A 156 -17.44 -19.80 4.62
CA ARG A 156 -17.52 -19.25 3.25
C ARG A 156 -17.60 -17.73 3.25
N ALA A 157 -18.41 -17.14 4.14
CA ALA A 157 -18.54 -15.69 4.26
C ALA A 157 -17.22 -15.07 4.70
N CYS A 158 -16.59 -15.59 5.77
CA CYS A 158 -15.27 -15.14 6.24
C CYS A 158 -14.19 -15.29 5.15
N LYS A 159 -14.21 -16.37 4.37
CA LYS A 159 -13.29 -16.58 3.25
C LYS A 159 -13.47 -15.55 2.13
N GLN A 160 -14.72 -15.15 1.83
CA GLN A 160 -14.99 -14.13 0.82
C GLN A 160 -14.44 -12.75 1.22
N VAL A 161 -14.51 -12.41 2.51
CA VAL A 161 -14.02 -11.12 3.02
C VAL A 161 -12.59 -11.17 3.56
N GLN A 162 -11.93 -12.33 3.53
CA GLN A 162 -10.63 -12.57 4.16
C GLN A 162 -9.57 -11.56 3.70
N ALA A 163 -9.46 -11.31 2.40
CA ALA A 163 -8.47 -10.37 1.85
C ALA A 163 -8.67 -8.94 2.40
N TYR A 164 -9.92 -8.52 2.56
CA TYR A 164 -10.26 -7.22 3.16
C TYR A 164 -9.90 -7.20 4.66
N LEU A 165 -10.26 -8.24 5.41
CA LEU A 165 -9.98 -8.32 6.85
C LEU A 165 -8.47 -8.37 7.17
N VAL A 166 -7.67 -9.00 6.30
CA VAL A 166 -6.20 -9.04 6.44
C VAL A 166 -5.57 -7.65 6.32
N THR A 167 -6.16 -6.78 5.50
CA THR A 167 -5.66 -5.41 5.30
C THR A 167 -6.28 -4.38 6.25
N HIS A 168 -7.40 -4.74 6.91
CA HIS A 168 -8.16 -3.90 7.84
C HIS A 168 -8.31 -4.60 9.20
N PRO A 169 -7.19 -4.77 9.93
CA PRO A 169 -7.17 -5.62 11.11
C PRO A 169 -8.06 -5.08 12.27
N GLU A 170 -8.40 -3.79 12.28
CA GLU A 170 -9.37 -3.20 13.21
C GLU A 170 -10.81 -3.66 12.98
N LYS A 171 -11.15 -4.06 11.74
CA LYS A 171 -12.45 -4.67 11.41
C LYS A 171 -12.46 -6.14 11.80
N LEU A 172 -11.34 -6.84 11.56
CA LEU A 172 -11.15 -8.23 11.98
C LEU A 172 -11.24 -8.37 13.51
N GLU A 173 -10.70 -7.42 14.27
CA GLU A 173 -10.80 -7.41 15.74
C GLU A 173 -12.25 -7.39 16.22
N LYS A 174 -13.16 -6.72 15.49
CA LYS A 174 -14.60 -6.66 15.80
C LYS A 174 -15.38 -7.89 15.34
N LEU A 175 -14.81 -8.71 14.46
CA LEU A 175 -15.44 -9.89 13.86
C LEU A 175 -14.79 -11.16 14.39
N GLU A 176 -14.99 -11.44 15.67
CA GLU A 176 -14.42 -12.61 16.37
C GLU A 176 -14.71 -13.94 15.67
N ILE A 177 -15.88 -14.06 15.03
CA ILE A 177 -16.29 -15.26 14.31
C ILE A 177 -15.38 -15.60 13.10
N CYS A 178 -14.71 -14.62 12.52
CA CYS A 178 -13.77 -14.82 11.41
C CYS A 178 -12.31 -14.88 11.88
N GLN A 179 -12.04 -14.85 13.18
CA GLN A 179 -10.70 -14.87 13.72
C GLN A 179 -10.19 -16.32 13.86
N ASN A 180 -9.34 -16.74 12.92
CA ASN A 180 -8.54 -17.96 13.05
C ASN A 180 -7.04 -17.61 12.97
N ASP A 181 -6.19 -18.55 13.36
CA ASP A 181 -4.74 -18.33 13.44
C ASP A 181 -4.11 -17.94 12.11
N ALA A 182 -4.59 -18.50 10.99
CA ALA A 182 -4.10 -18.17 9.66
C ALA A 182 -4.42 -16.71 9.28
N ILE A 183 -5.64 -16.24 9.55
CA ILE A 183 -6.06 -14.86 9.25
C ILE A 183 -5.36 -13.88 10.20
N LYS A 184 -5.23 -14.20 11.50
CA LYS A 184 -4.49 -13.38 12.47
C LYS A 184 -3.03 -13.23 12.05
N THR A 185 -2.37 -14.32 11.68
CA THR A 185 -0.98 -14.30 11.19
C THR A 185 -0.85 -13.46 9.94
N ALA A 186 -1.76 -13.63 8.97
CA ALA A 186 -1.76 -12.83 7.74
C ALA A 186 -2.02 -11.33 7.98
N ALA A 187 -2.79 -10.99 9.01
CA ALA A 187 -3.15 -9.61 9.35
C ALA A 187 -2.12 -8.91 10.26
N ALA A 188 -1.24 -9.65 10.94
CA ALA A 188 -0.22 -9.08 11.82
C ALA A 188 0.70 -8.04 11.13
N PRO A 189 1.17 -8.25 9.87
CA PRO A 189 1.92 -7.22 9.14
C PRO A 189 1.14 -5.92 8.90
N ALA A 190 -0.20 -5.96 8.82
CA ALA A 190 -1.01 -4.76 8.69
C ALA A 190 -1.03 -3.93 9.98
N TRP A 191 -1.08 -4.59 11.15
CA TRP A 191 -0.89 -3.91 12.44
C TRP A 191 0.50 -3.28 12.56
N GLU A 192 1.56 -3.94 12.07
CA GLU A 192 2.90 -3.36 12.05
C GLU A 192 2.99 -2.12 11.18
N ARG A 193 2.43 -2.16 9.96
CA ARG A 193 2.36 -0.98 9.08
C ARG A 193 1.62 0.17 9.74
N ARG A 194 0.50 -0.11 10.41
CA ARG A 194 -0.25 0.89 11.19
C ARG A 194 0.60 1.49 12.31
N GLY A 195 1.32 0.67 13.06
CA GLY A 195 2.24 1.14 14.09
C GLY A 195 3.33 2.06 13.54
N LYS A 196 3.96 1.69 12.42
CA LYS A 196 4.97 2.53 11.74
C LYS A 196 4.39 3.88 11.29
N SER A 197 3.17 3.89 10.74
CA SER A 197 2.46 5.13 10.36
C SER A 197 2.23 6.04 11.56
N LEU A 198 1.72 5.49 12.66
CA LEU A 198 1.44 6.24 13.89
C LEU A 198 2.72 6.83 14.51
N MET A 199 3.85 6.14 14.42
CA MET A 199 5.15 6.69 14.81
C MET A 199 5.56 7.89 13.95
N ALA A 200 5.27 7.87 12.65
CA ALA A 200 5.53 9.01 11.76
C ALA A 200 4.60 10.20 12.06
N GLU A 201 3.39 9.94 12.54
CA GLU A 201 2.43 10.95 13.00
C GLU A 201 2.75 11.49 14.41
N GLY A 202 3.77 10.96 15.09
CA GLY A 202 4.13 11.32 16.47
C GLY A 202 3.23 10.73 17.55
N ASN A 203 2.33 9.80 17.21
CA ASN A 203 1.44 9.13 18.15
C ASN A 203 2.04 7.82 18.65
N GLU A 204 3.01 7.94 19.56
CA GLU A 204 3.77 6.80 20.10
C GLU A 204 2.89 5.81 20.90
N GLU A 205 1.91 6.32 21.65
CA GLU A 205 1.05 5.47 22.49
C GLU A 205 0.22 4.50 21.64
N ASP A 206 -0.43 5.01 20.59
CA ASP A 206 -1.24 4.17 19.71
C ASP A 206 -0.38 3.30 18.79
N ALA A 207 0.82 3.76 18.42
CA ALA A 207 1.79 2.95 17.71
C ALA A 207 2.21 1.70 18.52
N LEU A 208 2.53 1.88 19.81
CA LEU A 208 2.83 0.77 20.72
C LEU A 208 1.64 -0.19 20.87
N LYS A 209 0.40 0.33 20.94
CA LYS A 209 -0.80 -0.53 20.95
C LYS A 209 -0.89 -1.36 19.67
N ALA A 210 -0.60 -0.77 18.50
CA ALA A 210 -0.60 -1.48 17.22
C ALA A 210 0.50 -2.54 17.14
N PHE A 211 1.74 -2.24 17.57
CA PHE A 211 2.82 -3.23 17.60
C PHE A 211 2.54 -4.39 18.56
N ARG A 212 1.96 -4.11 19.74
CA ARG A 212 1.52 -5.17 20.68
C ARG A 212 0.41 -6.03 20.09
N LYS A 213 -0.49 -5.46 19.29
CA LYS A 213 -1.51 -6.24 18.56
C LYS A 213 -0.89 -7.15 17.51
N ALA A 214 0.09 -6.65 16.74
CA ALA A 214 0.82 -7.48 15.78
C ALA A 214 1.50 -8.68 16.47
N ASP A 215 2.22 -8.43 17.57
CA ASP A 215 2.94 -9.47 18.32
C ASP A 215 2.03 -10.55 18.94
N ARG A 216 0.83 -10.14 19.41
CA ARG A 216 -0.19 -11.10 19.87
C ARG A 216 -0.70 -12.02 18.77
N TRP A 217 -0.74 -11.56 17.52
CA TRP A 217 -1.32 -12.30 16.40
C TRP A 217 -0.29 -13.13 15.65
N GLN A 218 0.96 -12.70 15.67
CA GLN A 218 2.10 -13.44 15.19
C GLN A 218 3.25 -13.10 16.12
N LYS A 219 3.86 -14.12 16.74
CA LYS A 219 5.06 -13.89 17.54
C LYS A 219 6.17 -13.41 16.62
N LEU A 220 6.66 -12.21 16.88
CA LEU A 220 7.65 -11.54 16.03
C LEU A 220 9.00 -11.51 16.74
N GLU A 221 10.07 -11.30 15.98
CA GLU A 221 11.44 -11.37 16.52
C GLU A 221 11.81 -10.16 17.38
N LEU A 222 11.29 -8.98 17.02
CA LEU A 222 11.47 -7.73 17.77
C LEU A 222 10.31 -7.49 18.75
N THR A 223 10.63 -7.00 19.94
CA THR A 223 9.61 -6.52 20.89
C THR A 223 8.86 -5.31 20.34
N PRO A 224 7.61 -5.06 20.80
CA PRO A 224 6.87 -3.86 20.41
C PRO A 224 7.62 -2.55 20.68
N GLU A 225 8.38 -2.49 21.77
CA GLU A 225 9.22 -1.35 22.15
C GLU A 225 10.40 -1.16 21.19
N GLU A 226 11.12 -2.24 20.83
CA GLU A 226 12.20 -2.18 19.84
C GLU A 226 11.68 -1.78 18.45
N LYS A 227 10.48 -2.21 18.07
CA LYS A 227 9.84 -1.77 16.81
C LYS A 227 9.51 -0.29 16.81
N ALA A 228 8.98 0.23 17.92
CA ALA A 228 8.71 1.66 18.07
C ALA A 228 10.02 2.46 18.02
N GLN A 229 11.06 2.02 18.74
CA GLN A 229 12.37 2.66 18.73
C GLN A 229 12.99 2.66 17.32
N LYS A 230 12.99 1.52 16.63
CA LYS A 230 13.48 1.39 15.26
C LYS A 230 12.73 2.31 14.30
N ALA A 231 11.40 2.33 14.37
CA ALA A 231 10.58 3.21 13.53
C ALA A 231 10.86 4.70 13.81
N SER A 232 11.06 5.08 15.09
CA SER A 232 11.45 6.44 15.47
C SER A 232 12.81 6.83 14.89
N LEU A 233 13.81 5.95 15.00
CA LEU A 233 15.15 6.18 14.44
C LEU A 233 15.11 6.34 12.92
N ILE A 234 14.35 5.50 12.22
CA ILE A 234 14.16 5.61 10.77
C ILE A 234 13.50 6.96 10.42
N ASN A 235 12.46 7.38 11.14
CA ASN A 235 11.79 8.66 10.88
C ASN A 235 12.73 9.85 11.14
N GLN A 236 13.50 9.82 12.23
CA GLN A 236 14.53 10.84 12.50
C GLN A 236 15.60 10.86 11.40
N GLY A 237 16.04 9.69 10.92
CA GLY A 237 16.95 9.58 9.80
C GLY A 237 16.39 10.22 8.53
N LYS A 238 15.10 10.00 8.23
CA LYS A 238 14.41 10.61 7.09
C LYS A 238 14.30 12.13 7.21
N GLU A 239 13.95 12.64 8.39
CA GLU A 239 13.87 14.07 8.65
C GLU A 239 15.23 14.76 8.52
N LEU A 240 16.30 14.11 8.97
CA LEU A 240 17.67 14.62 8.84
C LEU A 240 18.16 14.56 7.39
N ALA A 241 17.87 13.46 6.68
CA ALA A 241 18.17 13.33 5.26
C ALA A 241 17.47 14.41 4.44
N ALA A 242 16.20 14.69 4.74
CA ALA A 242 15.44 15.76 4.11
C ALA A 242 16.04 17.16 4.35
N LYS A 243 16.74 17.37 5.47
CA LYS A 243 17.44 18.63 5.76
C LYS A 243 18.85 18.68 5.15
N GLY A 244 19.29 17.66 4.42
CA GLY A 244 20.66 17.53 3.92
C GLY A 244 21.68 17.16 5.00
N GLU A 245 21.25 16.79 6.21
CA GLU A 245 22.13 16.36 7.31
C GLU A 245 22.54 14.89 7.16
N VAL A 246 23.20 14.55 6.06
CA VAL A 246 23.52 13.16 5.63
C VAL A 246 24.23 12.36 6.73
N THR A 247 25.33 12.87 7.31
CA THR A 247 26.08 12.14 8.36
C THR A 247 25.22 11.85 9.60
N ALA A 248 24.33 12.78 9.97
CA ALA A 248 23.44 12.60 11.11
C ALA A 248 22.33 11.59 10.79
N ALA A 249 21.81 11.60 9.55
CA ALA A 249 20.84 10.63 9.07
C ALA A 249 21.42 9.21 9.02
N VAL A 250 22.64 9.02 8.47
CA VAL A 250 23.36 7.73 8.49
C VAL A 250 23.47 7.19 9.92
N SER A 251 23.88 8.04 10.87
CA SER A 251 23.99 7.64 12.28
C SER A 251 22.67 7.14 12.87
N LYS A 252 21.52 7.70 12.47
CA LYS A 252 20.20 7.22 12.89
C LYS A 252 19.83 5.88 12.25
N TYR A 253 20.12 5.70 10.96
CA TYR A 253 19.90 4.42 10.29
C TYR A 253 20.81 3.30 10.83
N ASP A 254 22.07 3.59 11.14
CA ASP A 254 22.98 2.65 11.79
C ASP A 254 22.47 2.23 13.18
N GLN A 255 21.88 3.16 13.94
CA GLN A 255 21.22 2.85 15.21
C GLN A 255 19.99 1.95 15.00
N ALA A 256 19.22 2.16 13.93
CA ALA A 256 18.09 1.30 13.60
C ALA A 256 18.54 -0.11 13.15
N LEU A 257 19.63 -0.21 12.39
CA LEU A 257 20.25 -1.47 11.98
C LEU A 257 20.83 -2.27 13.15
N LYS A 258 21.28 -1.62 14.23
CA LYS A 258 21.69 -2.33 15.46
C LYS A 258 20.53 -3.09 16.11
N LEU A 259 19.30 -2.59 15.97
CA LEU A 259 18.11 -3.25 16.47
C LEU A 259 17.68 -4.41 15.56
N ASP A 260 17.85 -4.25 14.25
CA ASP A 260 17.52 -5.28 13.26
C ASP A 260 18.58 -5.33 12.16
N PRO A 261 19.65 -6.12 12.36
CA PRO A 261 20.79 -6.17 11.44
C PRO A 261 20.48 -6.74 10.05
N MET A 262 19.34 -7.41 9.89
CA MET A 262 18.93 -8.04 8.64
C MET A 262 17.83 -7.27 7.91
N ASP A 263 17.53 -6.03 8.33
CA ASP A 263 16.54 -5.20 7.64
C ASP A 263 17.01 -4.85 6.23
N ALA A 264 16.53 -5.61 5.24
CA ALA A 264 16.83 -5.42 3.83
C ALA A 264 16.46 -4.03 3.31
N SER A 265 15.55 -3.28 3.96
CA SER A 265 15.21 -1.91 3.57
C SER A 265 16.28 -0.87 3.91
N LEU A 266 17.25 -1.26 4.74
CA LEU A 266 18.38 -0.43 5.19
C LEU A 266 19.76 -1.05 4.87
N ASN A 267 19.80 -2.26 4.27
CA ASN A 267 20.99 -3.12 4.15
C ASN A 267 21.77 -2.97 2.82
N PHE A 268 21.70 -1.83 2.14
CA PHE A 268 22.66 -1.48 1.10
C PHE A 268 23.39 -0.22 1.59
N GLU A 269 24.73 -0.28 1.59
CA GLU A 269 25.69 0.76 2.01
C GLU A 269 24.97 1.98 2.62
N SER A 270 24.86 2.05 3.95
CA SER A 270 23.93 2.97 4.64
C SER A 270 24.09 4.44 4.19
N GLU A 271 25.28 4.82 3.75
CA GLU A 271 25.60 6.09 3.11
C GLU A 271 24.88 6.28 1.75
N LEU A 272 24.92 5.29 0.87
CA LEU A 272 24.26 5.28 -0.44
C LEU A 272 22.73 5.42 -0.30
N ARG A 273 22.11 4.64 0.60
CA ARG A 273 20.66 4.74 0.85
C ARG A 273 20.27 6.07 1.51
N THR A 274 21.17 6.65 2.31
CA THR A 274 20.92 7.96 2.91
C THR A 274 20.98 9.07 1.86
N ASN A 275 21.93 9.00 0.94
CA ASN A 275 22.04 9.94 -0.18
C ASN A 275 20.81 9.86 -1.09
N GLU A 276 20.32 8.66 -1.43
CA GLU A 276 19.07 8.49 -2.19
C GLU A 276 17.88 9.15 -1.48
N LEU A 277 17.71 8.92 -0.18
CA LEU A 277 16.60 9.50 0.58
C LEU A 277 16.70 11.03 0.71
N ALA A 278 17.91 11.57 0.77
CA ALA A 278 18.15 13.01 0.78
C ALA A 278 17.83 13.63 -0.59
N ALA A 279 18.25 12.97 -1.68
CA ALA A 279 17.92 13.38 -3.05
C ALA A 279 16.40 13.34 -3.31
N GLU A 280 15.70 12.26 -2.92
CA GLU A 280 14.24 12.15 -3.02
C GLU A 280 13.50 13.29 -2.29
N ALA A 281 14.00 13.70 -1.12
CA ALA A 281 13.42 14.79 -0.34
C ALA A 281 13.64 16.15 -1.01
N LEU A 282 14.85 16.41 -1.52
CA LEU A 282 15.16 17.64 -2.26
C LEU A 282 14.34 17.75 -3.56
N ILE A 283 14.16 16.64 -4.28
CA ILE A 283 13.27 16.57 -5.46
C ILE A 283 11.84 16.98 -5.09
N LYS A 284 11.32 16.46 -3.97
CA LYS A 284 9.99 16.81 -3.49
C LYS A 284 9.89 18.30 -3.12
N GLU A 285 10.89 18.85 -2.45
CA GLU A 285 10.95 20.31 -2.19
C GLU A 285 10.97 21.12 -3.49
N GLY A 286 11.72 20.67 -4.49
CA GLY A 286 11.73 21.26 -5.82
C GLY A 286 10.34 21.27 -6.48
N ASP A 287 9.62 20.15 -6.43
CA ASP A 287 8.25 20.05 -6.94
C ASP A 287 7.27 20.98 -6.19
N ASP A 288 7.38 21.06 -4.86
CA ASP A 288 6.57 21.97 -4.03
C ASP A 288 6.88 23.45 -4.38
N LEU A 289 8.14 23.79 -4.69
CA LEU A 289 8.55 25.12 -5.13
C LEU A 289 8.05 25.47 -6.54
N ILE A 290 8.04 24.50 -7.47
CA ILE A 290 7.41 24.67 -8.79
C ILE A 290 5.92 24.99 -8.60
N ALA A 291 5.22 24.23 -7.74
CA ALA A 291 3.81 24.46 -7.44
C ALA A 291 3.56 25.85 -6.80
N ALA A 292 4.53 26.37 -6.06
CA ALA A 292 4.53 27.72 -5.51
C ALA A 292 5.01 28.81 -6.50
N ASN A 293 5.29 28.45 -7.75
CA ASN A 293 5.81 29.33 -8.81
C ASN A 293 7.18 29.97 -8.47
N ASN A 294 8.00 29.28 -7.66
CA ASN A 294 9.36 29.70 -7.30
C ASN A 294 10.41 28.86 -8.04
N MET A 295 10.53 29.11 -9.34
CA MET A 295 11.35 28.29 -10.24
C MET A 295 12.84 28.33 -9.91
N SER A 296 13.40 29.49 -9.52
CA SER A 296 14.82 29.62 -9.20
C SER A 296 15.22 28.75 -8.00
N ALA A 297 14.41 28.77 -6.94
CA ALA A 297 14.66 27.94 -5.78
C ALA A 297 14.44 26.44 -6.09
N ALA A 298 13.53 26.11 -7.01
CA ALA A 298 13.33 24.73 -7.43
C ALA A 298 14.57 24.17 -8.15
N VAL A 299 15.22 24.96 -9.01
CA VAL A 299 16.48 24.57 -9.68
C VAL A 299 17.57 24.26 -8.65
N GLU A 300 17.79 25.14 -7.68
CA GLU A 300 18.79 24.92 -6.61
C GLU A 300 18.55 23.59 -5.87
N LYS A 301 17.29 23.17 -5.70
CA LYS A 301 16.95 21.91 -5.04
C LYS A 301 17.23 20.69 -5.92
N PHE A 302 16.96 20.75 -7.21
CA PHE A 302 17.31 19.67 -8.11
C PHE A 302 18.82 19.52 -8.29
N GLU A 303 19.57 20.63 -8.33
CA GLU A 303 21.04 20.62 -8.34
C GLU A 303 21.59 19.94 -7.08
N GLN A 304 21.13 20.35 -5.90
CA GLN A 304 21.52 19.71 -4.64
C GLN A 304 21.18 18.21 -4.61
N ALA A 305 20.04 17.81 -5.20
CA ALA A 305 19.67 16.41 -5.28
C ALA A 305 20.65 15.60 -6.15
N LEU A 306 21.08 16.16 -7.28
CA LEU A 306 22.03 15.53 -8.19
C LEU A 306 23.45 15.46 -7.61
N GLU A 307 23.88 16.47 -6.85
CA GLU A 307 25.19 16.45 -6.16
C GLU A 307 25.33 15.33 -5.13
N LEU A 308 24.20 14.90 -4.53
CA LEU A 308 24.18 13.80 -3.56
C LEU A 308 24.26 12.43 -4.22
N SER A 309 24.01 12.32 -5.53
CA SER A 309 24.07 11.06 -6.26
C SER A 309 25.45 10.87 -6.91
N PRO A 310 26.28 9.90 -6.48
CA PRO A 310 27.49 9.55 -7.21
C PRO A 310 27.16 9.04 -8.63
N ASP A 311 28.04 9.33 -9.61
CA ASP A 311 27.93 8.97 -11.05
C ASP A 311 27.50 7.50 -11.35
N SER A 312 27.65 6.60 -10.38
CA SER A 312 27.24 5.19 -10.46
C SER A 312 25.76 4.91 -10.21
N LEU A 313 24.97 5.90 -9.77
CA LEU A 313 23.57 5.74 -9.33
C LEU A 313 22.59 6.48 -10.24
N LYS A 314 22.55 6.19 -11.55
CA LYS A 314 21.45 6.67 -12.40
C LYS A 314 20.11 6.05 -11.96
N THR A 315 19.54 6.58 -10.87
CA THR A 315 18.28 6.15 -10.28
C THR A 315 17.10 6.76 -11.03
N GLU A 316 15.89 6.26 -10.78
CA GLU A 316 14.66 6.90 -11.29
C GLU A 316 14.51 8.34 -10.76
N ALA A 317 15.01 8.61 -9.55
CA ALA A 317 15.00 9.95 -8.95
C ALA A 317 15.93 10.91 -9.69
N ASP A 318 17.13 10.47 -10.07
CA ASP A 318 18.08 11.26 -10.85
C ASP A 318 17.55 11.57 -12.24
N LEU A 319 16.93 10.58 -12.90
CA LEU A 319 16.29 10.80 -14.20
C LEU A 319 15.18 11.85 -14.08
N TYR A 320 14.34 11.76 -13.05
CA TYR A 320 13.27 12.72 -12.82
C TYR A 320 13.81 14.13 -12.52
N ALA A 321 14.82 14.25 -11.65
CA ALA A 321 15.46 15.53 -11.32
C ALA A 321 16.07 16.18 -12.57
N ASN A 322 16.79 15.41 -13.39
CA ASN A 322 17.36 15.89 -14.65
C ASN A 322 16.29 16.39 -15.62
N GLN A 323 15.18 15.65 -15.80
CA GLN A 323 14.07 16.06 -16.67
C GLN A 323 13.41 17.37 -16.18
N LYS A 324 13.18 17.50 -14.87
CA LYS A 324 12.62 18.73 -14.28
C LYS A 324 13.57 19.92 -14.43
N MET A 325 14.83 19.72 -14.12
CA MET A 325 15.87 20.74 -14.24
C MET A 325 16.02 21.19 -15.70
N ALA A 326 16.09 20.25 -16.64
CA ALA A 326 16.16 20.55 -18.07
C ALA A 326 14.97 21.40 -18.54
N SER A 327 13.74 21.06 -18.12
CA SER A 327 12.55 21.86 -18.43
C SER A 327 12.64 23.28 -17.90
N LEU A 328 13.07 23.46 -16.64
CA LEU A 328 13.17 24.78 -16.00
C LEU A 328 14.27 25.63 -16.62
N LEU A 329 15.42 25.02 -16.93
CA LEU A 329 16.53 25.69 -17.61
C LEU A 329 16.13 26.13 -19.02
N LEU A 330 15.41 25.28 -19.75
CA LEU A 330 14.91 25.64 -21.08
C LEU A 330 13.91 26.80 -21.03
N ASP A 331 13.01 26.84 -20.04
CA ASP A 331 12.09 27.98 -19.85
C ASP A 331 12.83 29.27 -19.46
N LYS A 332 13.85 29.16 -18.61
CA LYS A 332 14.72 30.30 -18.27
C LYS A 332 15.48 30.80 -19.50
N ALA A 333 16.02 29.89 -20.32
CA ALA A 333 16.69 30.22 -21.57
C ALA A 333 15.73 30.99 -22.50
N ARG A 334 14.50 30.49 -22.70
CA ARG A 334 13.46 31.16 -23.49
C ARG A 334 13.18 32.59 -23.01
N ASN A 335 13.08 32.82 -21.70
CA ASN A 335 12.80 34.16 -21.18
C ASN A 335 13.97 35.14 -21.40
N LEU A 336 15.20 34.70 -21.14
CA LEU A 336 16.40 35.53 -21.37
C LEU A 336 16.62 35.84 -22.85
N MET A 337 16.11 35.01 -23.75
CA MET A 337 16.24 35.18 -25.20
C MET A 337 15.54 36.42 -25.74
N TRP A 338 14.37 36.77 -25.19
CA TRP A 338 13.49 37.82 -25.73
C TRP A 338 13.72 39.20 -25.10
N ASP A 339 14.11 39.24 -23.83
CA ASP A 339 14.24 40.49 -23.07
C ASP A 339 15.71 40.84 -22.74
N GLY A 340 16.67 40.03 -23.17
CA GLY A 340 18.06 40.07 -22.72
C GLY A 340 19.02 40.96 -23.53
N ASP A 341 20.05 41.47 -22.85
CA ASP A 341 21.24 42.03 -23.49
C ASP A 341 22.18 40.94 -24.08
N GLU A 342 23.31 41.34 -24.66
CA GLU A 342 24.25 40.40 -25.29
C GLU A 342 24.80 39.35 -24.32
N ALA A 343 25.02 39.70 -23.05
CA ALA A 343 25.47 38.76 -22.04
C ALA A 343 24.34 37.80 -21.65
N GLU A 344 23.12 38.31 -21.50
CA GLU A 344 21.94 37.50 -21.17
C GLU A 344 21.56 36.52 -22.29
N ILE A 345 21.77 36.88 -23.56
CA ILE A 345 21.58 35.96 -24.70
C ILE A 345 22.67 34.89 -24.74
N SER A 346 23.92 35.24 -24.40
CA SER A 346 24.97 34.23 -24.24
C SER A 346 24.63 33.25 -23.12
N ASP A 347 24.16 33.74 -21.97
CA ASP A 347 23.74 32.91 -20.84
C ASP A 347 22.54 32.04 -21.22
N SER A 348 21.59 32.58 -21.99
CA SER A 348 20.45 31.82 -22.53
C SER A 348 20.88 30.63 -23.38
N LEU A 349 21.89 30.80 -24.24
CA LEU A 349 22.43 29.71 -25.06
C LEU A 349 23.14 28.64 -24.23
N ASP A 350 23.85 29.06 -23.18
CA ASP A 350 24.53 28.13 -22.27
C ASP A 350 23.50 27.32 -21.47
N LEU A 351 22.43 27.95 -20.98
CA LEU A 351 21.30 27.29 -20.31
C LEU A 351 20.56 26.31 -21.23
N HIS A 352 20.38 26.66 -22.51
CA HIS A 352 19.79 25.75 -23.50
C HIS A 352 20.66 24.50 -23.70
N ALA A 353 21.97 24.67 -23.85
CA ALA A 353 22.92 23.57 -24.03
C ALA A 353 22.94 22.66 -22.79
N GLU A 354 22.90 23.23 -21.59
CA GLU A 354 22.80 22.50 -20.34
C GLU A 354 21.49 21.69 -20.26
N ALA A 355 20.35 22.29 -20.58
CA ALA A 355 19.05 21.60 -20.59
C ALA A 355 19.06 20.36 -21.49
N VAL A 356 19.59 20.47 -22.72
CA VAL A 356 19.69 19.35 -23.67
C VAL A 356 20.70 18.30 -23.20
N SER A 357 21.75 18.70 -22.48
CA SER A 357 22.71 17.75 -21.90
C SER A 357 22.10 16.94 -20.76
N LEU A 358 21.22 17.53 -19.96
CA LEU A 358 20.54 16.88 -18.83
C LEU A 358 19.43 15.95 -19.29
N ASP A 359 18.64 16.37 -20.27
CA ASP A 359 17.58 15.57 -20.88
C ASP A 359 17.71 15.59 -22.41
N PRO A 360 18.43 14.63 -23.02
CA PRO A 360 18.58 14.55 -24.46
C PRO A 360 17.26 14.34 -25.22
N ASP A 361 16.20 13.89 -24.54
CA ASP A 361 14.88 13.67 -25.12
C ASP A 361 13.94 14.88 -24.91
N ILE A 362 14.43 15.97 -24.30
CA ILE A 362 13.64 17.18 -24.07
C ILE A 362 13.09 17.73 -25.39
N THR A 363 11.80 18.08 -25.37
CA THR A 363 11.15 18.65 -26.55
C THR A 363 11.54 20.11 -26.73
N VAL A 364 12.53 20.36 -27.58
CA VAL A 364 12.85 21.68 -28.12
C VAL A 364 12.02 21.90 -29.38
N THR A 365 11.22 22.96 -29.41
CA THR A 365 10.32 23.22 -30.54
C THR A 365 11.08 23.80 -31.73
N TYR A 366 10.46 23.71 -32.90
CA TYR A 366 10.94 24.39 -34.10
C TYR A 366 11.14 25.89 -33.90
N PHE A 367 10.24 26.55 -33.17
CA PHE A 367 10.34 27.99 -32.89
C PHE A 367 11.51 28.30 -31.97
N ASP A 368 11.73 27.48 -30.94
CA ASP A 368 12.90 27.62 -30.06
C ASP A 368 14.20 27.64 -30.89
N TYR A 369 14.43 26.63 -31.75
CA TYR A 369 15.64 26.57 -32.57
C TYR A 369 15.83 27.80 -33.47
N ILE A 370 14.75 28.41 -33.94
CA ILE A 370 14.80 29.64 -34.73
C ILE A 370 15.15 30.82 -33.87
N ASP A 371 14.47 30.99 -32.74
CA ASP A 371 14.68 32.13 -31.86
C ASP A 371 16.13 32.12 -31.33
N PHE A 372 16.62 30.95 -30.90
CA PHE A 372 18.02 30.77 -30.48
C PHE A 372 18.99 31.07 -31.62
N CYS A 373 18.70 30.59 -32.83
CA CYS A 373 19.50 30.90 -34.01
C CYS A 373 19.48 32.40 -34.36
N ALA A 374 18.31 33.03 -34.34
CA ALA A 374 18.09 34.42 -34.71
C ALA A 374 18.81 35.36 -33.74
N SER A 375 18.49 35.27 -32.45
CA SER A 375 19.10 36.09 -31.40
C SER A 375 20.60 35.88 -31.37
N GLY A 376 21.10 34.64 -31.37
CA GLY A 376 22.55 34.42 -31.36
C GLY A 376 23.27 34.94 -32.61
N SER A 377 22.65 34.84 -33.78
CA SER A 377 23.22 35.37 -35.02
C SER A 377 23.25 36.90 -35.02
N ILE A 378 22.17 37.55 -34.60
CA ILE A 378 22.06 39.01 -34.54
C ILE A 378 23.01 39.59 -33.49
N TYR A 379 23.21 38.87 -32.37
CA TYR A 379 24.04 39.33 -31.27
C TYR A 379 25.54 39.02 -31.41
N GLY A 380 25.97 38.44 -32.52
CA GLY A 380 27.40 38.20 -32.78
C GLY A 380 27.93 36.88 -32.20
N LEU A 381 27.04 36.00 -31.73
CA LEU A 381 27.36 34.72 -31.09
C LEU A 381 27.33 33.56 -32.10
N ALA A 382 27.71 33.82 -33.35
CA ALA A 382 27.56 32.91 -34.48
C ALA A 382 28.20 31.52 -34.26
N GLU A 383 29.35 31.46 -33.58
CA GLU A 383 30.01 30.18 -33.25
C GLU A 383 29.18 29.32 -32.30
N LYS A 384 28.48 29.93 -31.32
CA LYS A 384 27.63 29.21 -30.36
C LYS A 384 26.35 28.68 -31.01
N VAL A 385 25.79 29.40 -32.00
CA VAL A 385 24.44 29.10 -32.52
C VAL A 385 24.41 28.37 -33.85
N LEU A 386 25.54 28.22 -34.55
CA LEU A 386 25.53 27.59 -35.88
C LEU A 386 24.89 26.19 -35.86
N GLY A 387 25.17 25.38 -34.84
CA GLY A 387 24.57 24.05 -34.70
C GLY A 387 23.04 24.10 -34.57
N LEU A 388 22.52 25.07 -33.81
CA LEU A 388 21.08 25.31 -33.65
C LEU A 388 20.46 25.78 -34.97
N CYS A 389 21.13 26.70 -35.67
CA CYS A 389 20.72 27.17 -36.99
C CYS A 389 20.67 26.04 -38.04
N GLU A 390 21.65 25.13 -38.03
CA GLU A 390 21.65 23.97 -38.90
C GLU A 390 20.50 23.01 -38.59
N HIS A 391 20.21 22.81 -37.30
CA HIS A 391 19.09 22.00 -36.87
C HIS A 391 17.75 22.63 -37.30
N ALA A 392 17.58 23.94 -37.09
CA ALA A 392 16.41 24.68 -37.53
C ALA A 392 16.12 24.50 -39.02
N VAL A 393 17.16 24.62 -39.88
CA VAL A 393 17.03 24.42 -41.33
C VAL A 393 16.69 22.97 -41.70
N LYS A 394 17.20 21.97 -40.96
CA LYS A 394 16.87 20.56 -41.21
C LYS A 394 15.40 20.26 -40.92
N LEU A 395 14.80 20.93 -39.95
CA LEU A 395 13.38 20.79 -39.60
C LEU A 395 12.44 21.42 -40.64
N THR A 396 12.96 22.23 -41.57
CA THR A 396 12.19 22.90 -42.63
C THR A 396 12.69 22.57 -44.03
N PRO A 397 12.36 21.38 -44.56
CA PRO A 397 12.70 21.02 -45.93
C PRO A 397 11.87 21.76 -46.99
N ASP A 398 10.72 22.35 -46.63
CA ASP A 398 9.81 22.99 -47.58
C ASP A 398 10.11 24.48 -47.83
N PHE A 399 9.96 24.88 -49.10
CA PHE A 399 10.33 26.16 -49.71
C PHE A 399 9.70 27.43 -49.09
N GLN A 400 8.77 27.32 -48.14
CA GLN A 400 8.00 28.47 -47.63
C GLN A 400 8.59 29.16 -46.39
N LYS A 401 9.65 28.60 -45.76
CA LYS A 401 10.22 29.19 -44.52
C LYS A 401 11.68 29.58 -44.72
N HIS A 402 11.90 30.78 -45.25
CA HIS A 402 13.20 31.39 -45.49
C HIS A 402 13.93 31.76 -44.17
N TRP A 403 13.19 32.01 -43.08
CA TRP A 403 13.67 32.44 -41.76
C TRP A 403 14.92 31.70 -41.24
N PRO A 404 14.93 30.35 -41.13
CA PRO A 404 16.09 29.63 -40.61
C PRO A 404 17.36 29.82 -41.45
N ARG A 405 17.20 29.95 -42.78
CA ARG A 405 18.33 30.15 -43.69
C ARG A 405 18.85 31.58 -43.63
N SER A 406 18.00 32.58 -43.44
CA SER A 406 18.43 33.97 -43.25
C SER A 406 19.37 34.09 -42.05
N PHE A 407 18.98 33.57 -40.89
CA PHE A 407 19.81 33.64 -39.69
C PHE A 407 21.04 32.74 -39.75
N ARG A 408 20.93 31.54 -40.36
CA ARG A 408 22.12 30.71 -40.60
C ARG A 408 23.10 31.38 -41.56
N GLY A 409 22.61 32.07 -42.59
CA GLY A 409 23.43 32.83 -43.53
C GLY A 409 24.15 34.00 -42.85
N LEU A 410 23.47 34.69 -41.93
CA LEU A 410 24.04 35.69 -41.05
C LEU A 410 25.16 35.11 -40.17
N ALA A 411 24.90 34.00 -39.45
CA ALA A 411 25.91 33.33 -38.62
C ALA A 411 27.13 32.86 -39.44
N ARG A 412 26.89 32.20 -40.58
CA ARG A 412 27.96 31.70 -41.46
C ARG A 412 28.88 32.80 -41.95
N ALA A 413 28.33 33.94 -42.35
CA ALA A 413 29.13 35.08 -42.80
C ALA A 413 30.04 35.62 -41.68
N GLN A 414 29.54 35.67 -40.43
CA GLN A 414 30.32 36.12 -39.27
C GLN A 414 31.49 35.20 -38.94
N ILE A 415 31.36 33.89 -39.11
CA ILE A 415 32.45 32.92 -38.90
C ILE A 415 33.35 32.71 -40.14
N GLY A 416 33.11 33.45 -41.22
CA GLY A 416 33.91 33.37 -42.45
C GLY A 416 33.53 32.24 -43.42
N ASP A 417 32.40 31.56 -43.25
CA ASP A 417 31.83 30.65 -44.24
C ASP A 417 31.08 31.44 -45.33
N THR A 418 31.84 32.14 -46.17
CA THR A 418 31.30 32.99 -47.25
C THR A 418 30.47 32.19 -48.24
N ASN A 419 30.90 30.98 -48.61
CA ASN A 419 30.20 30.14 -49.59
C ASN A 419 28.87 29.63 -49.03
N GLY A 420 28.85 29.17 -47.78
CA GLY A 420 27.63 28.73 -47.13
C GLY A 420 26.66 29.88 -46.88
N ALA A 421 27.16 31.06 -46.50
CA ALA A 421 26.35 32.27 -46.36
C ALA A 421 25.74 32.70 -47.70
N LEU A 422 26.53 32.71 -48.78
CA LEU A 422 26.06 33.03 -50.13
C LEU A 422 24.94 32.09 -50.57
N SER A 423 25.11 30.77 -50.35
CA SER A 423 24.08 29.78 -50.68
C SER A 423 22.77 30.01 -49.92
N ASP A 424 22.84 30.47 -48.67
CA ASP A 424 21.64 30.75 -47.87
C ASP A 424 20.95 32.04 -48.32
N TRP A 425 21.69 33.12 -48.54
CA TRP A 425 21.13 34.39 -49.00
C TRP A 425 20.57 34.33 -50.43
N GLU A 426 21.22 33.59 -51.34
CA GLU A 426 20.66 33.34 -52.68
C GLU A 426 19.36 32.54 -52.64
N PHE A 427 19.19 31.66 -51.64
CA PHE A 427 17.94 30.96 -51.43
C PHE A 427 16.86 31.92 -50.92
N VAL A 428 17.19 32.75 -49.93
CA VAL A 428 16.27 33.75 -49.36
C VAL A 428 15.75 34.70 -50.44
N LEU A 429 16.62 35.22 -51.31
CA LEU A 429 16.22 36.11 -52.42
C LEU A 429 15.32 35.45 -53.48
N LYS A 430 15.31 34.12 -53.57
CA LYS A 430 14.47 33.36 -54.52
C LYS A 430 13.11 32.97 -53.92
N SER A 431 12.91 33.16 -52.63
CA SER A 431 11.66 32.83 -51.94
C SER A 431 10.65 33.96 -52.14
N GLU A 432 9.55 33.69 -52.85
CA GLU A 432 8.50 34.69 -53.14
C GLU A 432 7.89 35.30 -51.86
N ASP A 433 7.82 34.53 -50.77
CA ASP A 433 7.25 34.97 -49.48
C ASP A 433 8.28 35.66 -48.55
N ALA A 434 9.57 35.74 -48.93
CA ALA A 434 10.63 36.16 -48.00
C ALA A 434 10.68 37.65 -47.68
N LEU A 435 10.13 38.46 -48.57
CA LEU A 435 10.17 39.91 -48.47
C LEU A 435 8.83 40.51 -48.03
N ASP A 436 7.77 39.69 -47.95
CA ASP A 436 6.41 40.15 -47.65
C ASP A 436 6.08 40.12 -46.14
N ASP A 437 6.61 39.16 -45.37
CA ASP A 437 6.27 39.03 -43.95
C ASP A 437 7.03 40.05 -43.06
N TYR A 438 8.31 40.36 -43.36
CA TYR A 438 9.15 41.28 -42.58
C TYR A 438 10.23 41.98 -43.43
N PRO A 439 9.84 42.94 -44.30
CA PRO A 439 10.75 43.57 -45.26
C PRO A 439 11.95 44.25 -44.60
N GLU A 440 11.77 44.81 -43.40
CA GLU A 440 12.77 45.66 -42.73
C GLU A 440 14.09 44.94 -42.42
N TYR A 441 14.06 43.64 -42.09
CA TYR A 441 15.27 42.88 -41.74
C TYR A 441 16.10 42.45 -42.94
N PHE A 442 15.48 42.30 -44.11
CA PHE A 442 16.11 41.65 -45.27
C PHE A 442 16.15 42.53 -46.53
N ASN A 443 15.73 43.79 -46.43
CA ASN A 443 15.80 44.77 -47.53
C ASN A 443 17.21 44.89 -48.16
N ASN A 444 18.26 44.68 -47.38
CA ASN A 444 19.65 44.76 -47.84
C ASN A 444 20.23 43.42 -48.32
N ALA A 445 19.42 42.35 -48.41
CA ALA A 445 19.91 41.01 -48.76
C ALA A 445 20.61 40.95 -50.14
N SER A 446 20.18 41.77 -51.11
CA SER A 446 20.86 41.86 -52.41
C SER A 446 22.27 42.43 -52.28
N ASP A 447 22.45 43.47 -51.47
CA ASP A 447 23.75 44.10 -51.21
C ASP A 447 24.68 43.16 -50.42
N TRP A 448 24.11 42.37 -49.51
CA TRP A 448 24.85 41.35 -48.77
C TRP A 448 25.38 40.26 -49.71
N VAL A 449 24.57 39.81 -50.67
CA VAL A 449 25.01 38.84 -51.69
C VAL A 449 26.15 39.42 -52.55
N GLU A 450 26.05 40.66 -53.04
CA GLU A 450 27.14 41.28 -53.79
C GLU A 450 28.44 41.41 -52.98
N THR A 451 28.33 41.70 -51.69
CA THR A 451 29.48 41.83 -50.78
C THR A 451 30.12 40.45 -50.52
N LEU A 452 29.31 39.42 -50.27
CA LEU A 452 29.76 38.04 -50.12
C LEU A 452 30.44 37.51 -51.40
N GLN A 453 29.93 37.86 -52.58
CA GLN A 453 30.56 37.50 -53.87
C GLN A 453 31.96 38.10 -54.05
N LYS A 454 32.24 39.24 -53.40
CA LYS A 454 33.58 39.87 -53.38
C LYS A 454 34.51 39.22 -52.34
N GLY A 455 34.01 38.27 -51.54
CA GLY A 455 34.76 37.64 -50.46
C GLY A 455 34.79 38.46 -49.17
N GLU A 456 33.93 39.46 -49.05
CA GLU A 456 33.85 40.37 -47.90
C GLU A 456 32.66 39.99 -47.00
N ASN A 457 32.75 40.25 -45.70
CA ASN A 457 31.65 40.03 -44.76
C ASN A 457 30.75 41.29 -44.71
N PRO A 458 29.48 41.20 -45.14
CA PRO A 458 28.57 42.35 -45.12
C PRO A 458 28.07 42.74 -43.71
N PHE A 459 28.23 41.89 -42.70
CA PHE A 459 27.68 42.11 -41.36
C PHE A 459 28.69 42.79 -40.44
N THR A 460 28.95 44.07 -40.71
CA THR A 460 29.80 44.92 -39.86
C THR A 460 29.12 45.20 -38.50
N PRO A 461 29.85 45.68 -37.47
CA PRO A 461 29.25 46.06 -36.20
C PRO A 461 28.07 47.04 -36.34
N GLU A 462 28.11 47.94 -37.32
CA GLU A 462 27.02 48.88 -37.61
C GLU A 462 25.79 48.17 -38.17
N VAL A 463 25.98 47.19 -39.07
CA VAL A 463 24.89 46.39 -39.63
C VAL A 463 24.26 45.52 -38.54
N LEU A 464 25.08 44.88 -37.69
CA LEU A 464 24.58 44.09 -36.55
C LEU A 464 23.84 44.97 -35.54
N ALA A 465 24.31 46.19 -35.27
CA ALA A 465 23.63 47.13 -34.39
C ALA A 465 22.25 47.55 -34.93
N GLU A 466 22.12 47.72 -36.25
CA GLU A 466 20.83 47.99 -36.87
C GLU A 466 19.90 46.76 -36.83
N LEU A 467 20.42 45.56 -37.10
CA LEU A 467 19.65 44.33 -36.97
C LEU A 467 19.16 44.08 -35.53
N LYS A 468 20.02 44.36 -34.53
CA LYS A 468 19.68 44.35 -33.09
C LYS A 468 18.60 45.36 -32.73
N ARG A 469 18.48 46.48 -33.45
CA ARG A 469 17.47 47.52 -33.20
C ARG A 469 16.11 47.14 -33.78
N LEU A 470 16.13 46.40 -34.89
CA LEU A 470 14.92 45.91 -35.55
C LEU A 470 14.34 44.71 -34.78
N TRP A 471 15.21 43.79 -34.35
CA TRP A 471 14.90 42.64 -33.49
C TRP A 471 14.43 43.09 -32.12
#